data_AF-A0A366MM41-F1
#
_entry.id   AF-A0A366MM41-F1
#
_cell.length_a   1.000
_cell.length_b   1.000
_cell.length_c   1.000
_cell.angle_alpha   90.00
_cell.angle_beta   90.00
_cell.angle_gamma   90.00
#
_symmetry.space_group_name_H-M   'P 1'
#
loop_
_entity.id
_entity.type
_entity.pdbx_description
1 polymer ?
#
loop_
_entity_poly.entity_id
_entity_poly.type
_entity_poly.pdbx_seq_one_letter_code
_entity_poly.pdbx_strand_id
1 'polypeptide(L)'
;MKFYDKGFIFKYKDYTQVQIFSAGTAILDMKIYKDKICKSTFKCQDLDSFNKENLGRNYEANFLKSLFENPSKEIIHRDNINGILIKIIRD
;
A
#
# COMPACT_ATOMS: atom_id res chain seq x y z
N MET A 1 0.27 22.02 -10.72
CA MET A 1 0.64 21.14 -9.60
C MET A 1 1.12 19.82 -10.20
N LYS A 2 2.38 19.40 -9.98
CA LYS A 2 2.95 18.19 -10.60
C LYS A 2 2.39 16.95 -9.91
N PHE A 3 1.19 16.51 -10.29
CA PHE A 3 0.56 15.26 -9.84
C PHE A 3 1.28 13.99 -10.31
N TYR A 4 2.29 14.17 -11.17
CA TYR A 4 3.02 13.11 -11.85
C TYR A 4 3.84 12.21 -10.93
N ASP A 5 3.97 12.53 -9.63
CA ASP A 5 4.67 11.71 -8.63
C ASP A 5 3.89 11.64 -7.30
N LYS A 6 2.56 11.63 -7.36
CA LYS A 6 1.70 11.53 -6.16
C LYS A 6 0.92 10.21 -6.14
N GLY A 7 0.74 9.71 -4.92
CA GLY A 7 -0.14 8.59 -4.62
C GLY A 7 -1.47 9.08 -4.04
N PHE A 8 -2.53 8.33 -4.29
CA PHE A 8 -3.87 8.57 -3.75
C PHE A 8 -4.30 7.37 -2.91
N ILE A 9 -4.87 7.65 -1.74
CA ILE A 9 -5.44 6.65 -0.84
C ILE A 9 -6.93 6.92 -0.74
N PHE A 10 -7.74 6.01 -1.26
CA PHE A 10 -9.20 6.07 -1.16
C PHE A 10 -9.69 5.05 -0.12
N LYS A 11 -10.48 5.52 0.83
CA LYS A 11 -11.06 4.66 1.88
C LYS A 11 -12.51 4.36 1.54
N TYR A 12 -12.82 3.09 1.27
CA TYR A 12 -14.19 2.61 1.10
C TYR A 12 -14.58 1.75 2.31
N LYS A 13 -15.85 1.37 2.39
CA LYS A 13 -16.37 0.57 3.51
C LYS A 13 -15.68 -0.80 3.64
N ASP A 14 -15.41 -1.44 2.50
CA ASP A 14 -14.93 -2.83 2.48
C ASP A 14 -13.45 -2.95 2.11
N TYR A 15 -12.85 -1.90 1.54
CA TYR A 15 -11.47 -1.89 1.09
C TYR A 15 -10.85 -0.50 1.10
N THR A 16 -9.53 -0.46 1.24
CA THR A 16 -8.72 0.74 0.99
C THR A 16 -8.03 0.57 -0.36
N GLN A 17 -8.12 1.57 -1.23
CA GLN A 17 -7.48 1.57 -2.54
C GLN A 17 -6.31 2.53 -2.56
N VAL A 18 -5.16 2.06 -3.03
CA VAL A 18 -3.93 2.84 -3.18
C VAL A 18 -3.58 2.89 -4.66
N GLN A 19 -3.50 4.10 -5.20
CA GLN A 19 -3.11 4.34 -6.58
C GLN A 19 -1.87 5.21 -6.64
N ILE A 20 -0.90 4.86 -7.47
CA ILE A 20 0.27 5.69 -7.76
C ILE A 20 0.27 6.00 -9.25
N PHE A 21 0.35 7.29 -9.57
CA PHE A 21 0.45 7.77 -10.93
C PHE A 21 1.87 8.22 -11.21
N SER A 22 2.38 7.86 -12.39
CA SER A 22 3.61 8.42 -12.94
C SER A 22 3.34 8.95 -14.33
N ALA A 23 3.71 10.20 -14.59
CA ALA A 23 3.51 10.85 -15.90
C ALA A 23 2.07 10.73 -16.46
N GLY A 24 1.05 10.75 -15.59
CA GLY A 24 -0.37 10.64 -15.96
C GLY A 24 -0.87 9.21 -16.18
N THR A 25 -0.02 8.20 -16.01
CA THR A 25 -0.37 6.77 -16.11
C THR A 25 -0.41 6.14 -14.72
N ALA A 26 -1.42 5.32 -14.43
CA ALA A 26 -1.47 4.54 -13.19
C ALA A 26 -0.44 3.40 -13.26
N ILE A 27 0.63 3.51 -12.48
CA ILE A 27 1.69 2.48 -12.39
C ILE A 27 1.42 1.46 -11.28
N LEU A 28 0.57 1.83 -10.31
CA LEU A 28 0.10 0.95 -9.26
C LEU A 28 -1.38 1.23 -9.01
N ASP A 29 -2.19 0.18 -9.03
CA ASP A 29 -3.56 0.19 -8.52
C ASP A 29 -3.75 -1.04 -7.66
N MET A 30 -3.88 -0.80 -6.36
CA MET A 30 -3.96 -1.85 -5.35
C MET A 30 -5.20 -1.66 -4.50
N LYS A 31 -6.00 -2.72 -4.37
CA LYS A 31 -7.14 -2.77 -3.45
C LYS A 31 -6.81 -3.70 -2.29
N ILE A 32 -6.89 -3.17 -1.08
CA ILE A 32 -6.55 -3.84 0.17
C ILE A 32 -7.85 -4.12 0.90
N TYR A 33 -8.26 -5.39 0.90
CA TYR A 33 -9.41 -5.89 1.64
C TYR A 33 -8.97 -6.39 3.02
N LYS A 34 -9.92 -6.92 3.81
CA LYS A 34 -9.61 -7.49 5.13
C LYS A 34 -8.83 -8.82 5.05
N ASP A 35 -8.99 -9.55 3.96
CA ASP A 35 -8.52 -10.93 3.78
C ASP A 35 -7.59 -11.12 2.57
N LYS A 36 -7.53 -10.12 1.68
CA LYS A 36 -6.80 -10.21 0.41
C LYS A 36 -6.33 -8.87 -0.12
N ILE A 37 -5.34 -8.91 -1.01
CA ILE A 37 -4.84 -7.76 -1.74
C ILE A 37 -4.93 -8.04 -3.24
N CYS A 38 -5.52 -7.12 -3.98
CA CYS A 38 -5.66 -7.20 -5.43
C CYS A 38 -4.78 -6.15 -6.11
N LYS A 39 -3.85 -6.61 -6.95
CA LYS A 39 -3.06 -5.79 -7.88
C LYS A 39 -3.83 -5.76 -9.21
N SER A 40 -4.54 -4.67 -9.51
CA SER A 40 -5.47 -4.59 -10.65
C SER A 40 -6.67 -5.57 -10.55
N THR A 41 -7.53 -5.59 -11.57
CA THR A 41 -8.87 -6.23 -11.55
C THR A 41 -8.84 -7.76 -11.40
N PHE A 42 -7.74 -8.43 -11.75
CA PHE A 42 -7.70 -9.90 -11.85
C PHE A 42 -6.57 -10.59 -11.06
N LYS A 43 -5.71 -9.87 -10.34
CA LYS A 43 -4.61 -10.49 -9.57
C LYS A 43 -4.78 -10.25 -8.07
N CYS A 44 -5.71 -10.99 -7.49
CA CYS A 44 -5.92 -11.03 -6.04
C CYS A 44 -5.12 -12.18 -5.43
N GLN A 45 -4.52 -11.91 -4.28
CA GLN A 45 -3.80 -12.88 -3.46
C GLN A 45 -4.13 -12.64 -1.99
N ASP A 46 -4.01 -13.67 -1.17
CA ASP A 46 -4.14 -13.53 0.28
C ASP A 46 -3.01 -12.67 0.85
N LEU A 47 -3.21 -12.19 2.08
CA LEU A 47 -2.28 -11.27 2.74
C LEU A 47 -0.88 -11.86 2.95
N ASP A 48 -0.79 -13.15 3.30
CA ASP A 48 0.48 -13.80 3.62
C ASP A 48 1.32 -14.04 2.36
N SER A 49 0.68 -14.55 1.30
CA SER A 49 1.29 -14.70 -0.02
C SER A 49 1.80 -13.36 -0.54
N PHE A 50 1.00 -12.30 -0.39
CA PHE A 50 1.41 -10.96 -0.81
C PHE A 50 2.66 -10.48 -0.07
N ASN A 51 2.65 -10.58 1.27
CA ASN A 51 3.76 -10.13 2.10
C ASN A 51 5.02 -10.92 1.76
N LYS A 52 4.93 -12.24 1.60
CA LYS A 52 6.06 -13.11 1.25
C LYS A 52 6.68 -12.76 -0.11
N GLU A 53 5.87 -12.39 -1.09
CA GLU A 53 6.34 -12.00 -2.43
C GLU A 53 6.91 -10.58 -2.50
N ASN A 54 6.37 -9.62 -1.73
CA ASN A 54 6.59 -8.19 -1.97
C ASN A 54 7.25 -7.43 -0.82
N LEU A 55 7.20 -7.96 0.41
CA LEU A 55 7.78 -7.32 1.60
C LEU A 55 8.79 -8.27 2.24
N GLY A 56 8.28 -9.31 2.90
CA GLY A 56 9.00 -10.36 3.60
C GLY A 56 8.04 -11.15 4.48
N ARG A 57 8.41 -12.39 4.84
CA ARG A 57 7.56 -13.27 5.68
C ARG A 57 7.36 -12.76 7.11
N ASN A 58 8.21 -11.85 7.57
CA ASN A 58 8.19 -11.35 8.94
C ASN A 58 7.18 -10.19 9.12
N TYR A 59 6.58 -9.71 8.04
CA TYR A 59 5.58 -8.66 8.08
C TYR A 59 4.21 -9.24 8.47
N GLU A 60 3.54 -8.59 9.42
CA GLU A 60 2.18 -8.96 9.79
C GLU A 60 1.23 -8.90 8.59
N ALA A 61 0.31 -9.86 8.48
CA ALA A 61 -0.64 -9.96 7.37
C ALA A 61 -1.40 -8.63 7.11
N ASN A 62 -1.80 -7.93 8.18
CA ASN A 62 -2.56 -6.68 8.09
C ASN A 62 -1.68 -5.41 8.00
N PHE A 63 -0.36 -5.56 7.89
CA PHE A 63 0.59 -4.45 7.91
C PHE A 63 0.23 -3.34 6.91
N LEU A 64 0.08 -3.68 5.62
CA LEU A 64 -0.24 -2.69 4.58
C LEU A 64 -1.55 -1.96 4.84
N LYS A 65 -2.57 -2.68 5.30
CA LYS A 65 -3.85 -2.08 5.64
C LYS A 65 -3.70 -1.05 6.77
N SER A 66 -3.06 -1.45 7.86
CA SER A 66 -2.81 -0.56 9.00
C SER A 66 -2.00 0.68 8.61
N LEU A 67 -1.03 0.51 7.72
CA LEU A 67 -0.14 1.57 7.24
C LEU A 67 -0.92 2.66 6.46
N PHE A 68 -1.77 2.26 5.52
CA PHE A 68 -2.53 3.20 4.68
C PHE A 68 -3.76 3.77 5.38
N GLU A 69 -4.37 3.02 6.30
CA GLU A 69 -5.54 3.48 7.06
C GLU A 69 -5.18 4.45 8.18
N ASN A 70 -3.95 4.40 8.68
CA ASN A 70 -3.48 5.31 9.72
C ASN A 70 -3.66 6.79 9.29
N PRO A 71 -4.37 7.62 10.08
CA PRO A 71 -4.74 8.99 9.69
C PRO A 71 -3.61 10.02 9.88
N SER A 72 -2.46 9.66 10.47
CA SER A 72 -1.38 10.60 10.78
C SER A 72 -0.87 11.31 9.52
N LYS A 73 -0.52 12.60 9.65
CA LYS A 73 0.02 13.39 8.53
C LYS A 73 1.33 12.81 7.99
N GLU A 74 2.16 12.26 8.87
CA GLU A 74 3.41 11.62 8.53
C GLU A 74 3.49 10.24 9.18
N ILE A 75 3.88 9.24 8.40
CA ILE A 75 4.16 7.89 8.87
C ILE A 75 5.57 7.52 8.42
N ILE A 76 6.38 7.05 9.36
CA ILE A 76 7.73 6.56 9.11
C ILE A 76 7.80 5.16 9.70
N HIS A 77 8.00 4.16 8.84
CA HIS A 77 8.27 2.79 9.22
C HIS A 77 9.68 2.42 8.75
N ARG A 78 10.53 2.02 9.70
CA ARG A 78 11.91 1.59 9.44
C ARG A 78 12.04 0.13 9.79
N ASP A 79 12.38 -0.68 8.80
CA ASP A 79 12.77 -2.07 8.96
C ASP A 79 14.27 -2.17 8.70
N ASN A 80 15.04 -2.15 9.79
CA ASN A 80 16.49 -2.24 9.72
C ASN A 80 16.99 -3.65 9.34
N ILE A 81 16.16 -4.69 9.52
CA ILE A 81 16.53 -6.08 9.22
C ILE A 81 16.60 -6.25 7.70
N ASN A 82 15.60 -5.75 6.99
CA ASN A 82 15.54 -5.83 5.52
C ASN A 82 16.04 -4.55 4.82
N GLY A 83 16.47 -3.53 5.59
CA GLY A 83 16.98 -2.27 5.04
C GLY A 83 15.91 -1.42 4.35
N ILE A 84 14.65 -1.53 4.79
CA ILE A 84 13.49 -0.88 4.16
C ILE A 84 13.07 0.36 4.96
N LEU A 85 12.84 1.46 4.24
CA LEU A 85 12.21 2.67 4.77
C LEU A 85 10.90 2.92 4.02
N ILE A 86 9.79 2.89 4.75
CA ILE A 86 8.48 3.28 4.23
C ILE A 86 8.08 4.61 4.85
N LYS A 87 7.94 5.63 4.01
CA LYS A 87 7.53 6.98 4.44
C LYS A 87 6.28 7.40 3.68
N ILE A 88 5.23 7.76 4.41
CA ILE A 88 3.99 8.32 3.85
C ILE A 88 3.82 9.73 4.39
N ILE A 89 3.77 10.71 3.48
CA ILE A 89 3.49 12.12 3.78
C ILE A 89 2.17 12.47 3.13
N ARG A 90 1.19 12.91 3.93
CA ARG A 90 -0.12 13.34 3.46
C ARG A 90 -0.14 14.87 3.36
N ASP A 91 -0.69 15.37 2.26
CA ASP A 91 -0.94 16.80 2.06
C ASP A 91 -2.12 17.27 2.93
#